data_AF-A0A4P8PIP5-F1
#
_entry.id   AF-A0A4P8PIP5-F1
#
_cell.length_a   1.000
_cell.length_b   1.000
_cell.length_c   1.000
_cell.angle_alpha   90.00
_cell.angle_beta   90.00
_cell.angle_gamma   90.00
#
_symmetry.space_group_name_H-M   'P 1'
#
loop_
_entity.id
_entity.type
_entity.pdbx_description
1 polymer ?
#
loop_
_entity_poly.entity_id
_entity_poly.type
_entity_poly.pdbx_seq_one_letter_code
_entity_poly.pdbx_strand_id
1 'polypeptide(L)'
;MPEMLGRYKLHSDKNIDKADEPCLNLQLVENDEVRLNKEINDKNQELRQLSGQDLQELTIDELEHLENLLQGGLNRVIQTKDEKIGNEISNLQMKGAKLMEENKLLKEQMTMLSNGKKPRSMRTDARNLTCNAEDQGQSSESVTTNVCSCNSGPPPDDDGSITSLKLGLPFN
;
A
#
# COMPACT_ATOMS: atom_id res chain seq x y z
N MET A 1 28.90 -28.39 57.78
CA MET A 1 29.32 -27.74 56.52
C MET A 1 30.20 -28.62 55.64
N PRO A 2 31.26 -29.29 56.13
CA PRO A 2 32.12 -30.15 55.29
C PRO A 2 31.38 -31.35 54.70
N GLU A 3 30.47 -31.93 55.47
CA GLU A 3 29.71 -33.12 55.09
C GLU A 3 28.64 -32.84 54.03
N MET A 4 28.05 -31.64 54.02
CA MET A 4 27.15 -31.19 52.95
C MET A 4 27.92 -31.02 51.63
N LEU A 5 29.13 -30.47 51.70
CA LEU A 5 30.00 -30.27 50.53
C LEU A 5 30.51 -31.61 49.98
N GLY A 6 30.86 -32.56 50.87
CA GLY A 6 31.24 -33.92 50.48
C GLY A 6 30.10 -34.69 49.82
N ARG A 7 28.87 -34.56 50.32
CA ARG A 7 27.68 -35.16 49.69
C ARG A 7 27.40 -34.57 48.31
N TYR A 8 27.50 -33.25 48.16
CA TYR A 8 27.31 -32.60 46.86
C TYR A 8 28.35 -33.05 45.83
N LYS A 9 29.62 -33.15 46.22
CA LYS A 9 30.71 -33.65 45.36
C LYS A 9 30.44 -35.08 44.86
N LEU A 10 30.03 -35.98 45.75
CA LEU A 10 29.71 -37.38 45.41
C LEU A 10 28.52 -37.52 44.45
N HIS A 11 27.53 -36.63 44.57
CA HIS A 11 26.36 -36.60 43.67
C HIS A 11 26.67 -35.87 42.34
N SER A 12 27.60 -34.92 42.34
CA SER A 12 28.07 -34.22 41.14
C SER A 12 28.92 -35.13 40.26
N ASP A 13 29.87 -35.86 40.85
CA ASP A 13 30.76 -36.77 40.11
C ASP A 13 29.98 -37.94 39.47
N LYS A 14 28.85 -38.34 40.06
CA LYS A 14 27.92 -39.34 39.47
C LYS A 14 27.01 -38.79 38.36
N ASN A 15 26.85 -37.48 38.26
CA ASN A 15 26.04 -36.84 37.20
C ASN A 15 26.89 -36.25 36.07
N ILE A 16 28.21 -36.15 36.24
CA ILE A 16 29.13 -35.73 35.17
C ILE A 16 29.13 -36.74 34.01
N ASP A 17 29.01 -38.05 34.29
CA ASP A 17 28.81 -39.08 33.26
C ASP A 17 27.44 -38.98 32.54
N LYS A 18 26.54 -38.11 33.01
CA LYS A 18 25.24 -37.81 32.37
C LYS A 18 25.17 -36.40 31.80
N ALA A 19 26.23 -35.59 31.95
CA ALA A 19 26.26 -34.21 31.46
C ALA A 19 26.49 -34.11 29.95
N ASP A 20 26.92 -35.21 29.31
CA ASP A 20 27.00 -35.36 27.85
C ASP A 20 25.67 -35.82 27.23
N GLU A 21 24.62 -36.06 28.02
CA GLU A 21 23.30 -36.38 27.49
C GLU A 21 22.62 -35.06 27.06
N PRO A 22 22.38 -34.84 25.76
CA PRO A 22 21.79 -33.59 25.32
C PRO A 22 20.39 -33.48 25.95
N CYS A 23 20.08 -32.32 26.53
CA CYS A 23 18.72 -32.05 27.01
C CYS A 23 17.73 -32.34 25.88
N LEU A 24 16.74 -33.21 26.12
CA LEU A 24 15.71 -33.60 25.13
C LEU A 24 15.07 -32.38 24.44
N ASN A 25 14.88 -31.27 25.18
CA ASN A 25 14.36 -30.01 24.62
C ASN A 25 15.34 -29.34 23.63
N LEU A 26 16.65 -29.39 23.88
CA LEU A 26 17.66 -28.82 22.99
C LEU A 26 17.77 -29.65 21.71
N GLN A 27 17.78 -30.99 21.83
CA GLN A 27 17.69 -31.88 20.67
C GLN A 27 16.43 -31.64 19.85
N LEU A 28 15.27 -31.45 20.51
CA LEU A 28 14.02 -31.19 19.80
C LEU A 28 14.07 -29.88 19.01
N VAL A 29 14.59 -28.81 19.63
CA VAL A 29 14.78 -27.50 18.96
C VAL A 29 15.73 -27.62 17.77
N GLU A 30 16.86 -28.32 17.93
CA GLU A 30 17.82 -28.54 16.84
C GLU A 30 17.20 -29.36 15.69
N ASN A 31 16.40 -30.38 16.01
CA ASN A 31 15.67 -31.15 14.99
C ASN A 31 14.62 -30.29 14.26
N ASP A 32 13.93 -29.41 14.97
CA ASP A 32 12.97 -28.48 14.37
C ASP A 32 13.65 -27.45 13.47
N GLU A 33 14.82 -26.94 13.88
CA GLU A 33 15.63 -26.02 13.07
C GLU A 33 16.12 -26.69 11.78
N VAL A 34 16.63 -27.92 11.87
CA VAL A 34 17.06 -28.69 10.69
C VAL A 34 15.89 -28.93 9.74
N ARG A 35 14.71 -29.28 10.28
CA ARG A 35 13.50 -29.51 9.48
C ARG A 35 13.04 -28.24 8.76
N LEU A 36 13.02 -27.10 9.47
CA LEU A 36 12.60 -25.82 8.88
C LEU A 36 13.60 -25.32 7.83
N ASN A 37 14.90 -25.45 8.09
CA ASN A 37 15.94 -25.10 7.12
C ASN A 37 15.83 -25.94 5.84
N LYS A 38 15.50 -27.24 5.97
CA LYS A 38 15.23 -28.09 4.82
C LYS A 38 14.01 -27.57 4.03
N GLU A 39 12.90 -27.28 4.69
CA GLU A 39 11.70 -26.76 4.03
C GLU A 39 11.97 -25.43 3.30
N ILE A 40 12.73 -24.53 3.91
CA ILE A 40 13.15 -23.27 3.27
C ILE A 40 13.98 -23.54 2.02
N ASN A 41 14.93 -24.48 2.09
CA ASN A 41 15.76 -24.83 0.95
C ASN A 41 14.93 -25.44 -0.18
N ASP A 42 14.03 -26.36 0.14
CA ASP A 42 13.12 -27.01 -0.81
C ASP A 42 12.21 -25.96 -1.49
N LYS A 43 11.65 -25.02 -0.70
CA LYS A 43 10.83 -23.92 -1.24
C LYS A 43 11.62 -22.96 -2.11
N ASN A 44 12.85 -22.63 -1.73
CA ASN A 44 13.73 -21.81 -2.57
C ASN A 44 14.09 -22.51 -3.89
N GLN A 45 14.30 -23.82 -3.86
CA GLN A 45 14.51 -24.61 -5.08
C GLN A 45 13.26 -24.59 -5.98
N GLU A 46 12.07 -24.81 -5.41
CA GLU A 46 10.81 -24.72 -6.13
C GLU A 46 10.63 -23.33 -6.80
N LEU A 47 10.95 -22.25 -6.09
CA LEU A 47 10.89 -20.89 -6.64
C LEU A 47 11.89 -20.68 -7.79
N ARG A 48 13.11 -21.21 -7.68
CA ARG A 48 14.11 -21.17 -8.76
C ARG A 48 13.62 -21.94 -9.98
N GLN A 49 13.03 -23.12 -9.79
CA GLN A 49 12.42 -23.91 -10.87
C GLN A 49 11.27 -23.17 -11.55
N LEU A 50 10.33 -22.60 -10.78
CA LEU A 50 9.26 -21.75 -11.30
C LEU A 50 9.78 -20.52 -12.07
N SER A 51 11.00 -20.05 -11.76
CA SER A 51 11.68 -18.97 -12.48
C SER A 51 12.47 -19.43 -13.71
N GLY A 52 12.45 -20.72 -14.05
CA GLY A 52 13.15 -21.31 -15.19
C GLY A 52 14.61 -21.67 -14.93
N GLN A 53 15.01 -21.79 -13.66
CA GLN A 53 16.37 -22.20 -13.23
C GLN A 53 16.35 -23.66 -12.73
N ASP A 54 17.52 -24.30 -12.59
CA ASP A 54 17.67 -25.66 -12.03
C ASP A 54 16.74 -26.73 -12.66
N LEU A 55 16.44 -26.62 -13.95
CA LEU A 55 15.52 -27.50 -14.67
C LEU A 55 16.15 -28.84 -15.09
N GLN A 56 17.48 -28.94 -15.07
CA GLN A 56 18.21 -30.12 -15.55
C GLN A 56 17.98 -31.36 -14.69
N GLU A 57 17.55 -31.18 -13.44
CA GLU A 57 17.28 -32.25 -12.47
C GLU A 57 15.85 -32.79 -12.58
N LEU A 58 14.97 -32.13 -13.35
CA LEU A 58 13.58 -32.48 -13.47
C LEU A 58 13.33 -33.47 -14.62
N THR A 59 12.38 -34.37 -14.39
CA THR A 59 11.84 -35.25 -15.41
C THR A 59 10.88 -34.51 -16.35
N ILE A 60 10.59 -35.09 -17.51
CA ILE A 60 9.66 -34.49 -18.49
C ILE A 60 8.28 -34.26 -17.85
N ASP A 61 7.78 -35.21 -17.07
CA ASP A 61 6.47 -35.10 -16.40
C ASP A 61 6.46 -33.96 -15.37
N GLU A 62 7.57 -33.74 -14.65
CA GLU A 62 7.71 -32.64 -13.70
C GLU A 62 7.81 -31.29 -14.41
N LEU A 63 8.52 -31.21 -15.55
CA LEU A 63 8.51 -30.01 -16.39
C LEU A 63 7.10 -29.70 -16.89
N GLU A 64 6.36 -30.70 -17.39
CA GLU A 64 4.99 -30.51 -17.86
C GLU A 64 4.07 -30.03 -16.72
N HIS A 65 4.25 -30.57 -15.50
CA HIS A 65 3.53 -30.09 -14.33
C HIS A 65 3.83 -28.62 -14.02
N LEU A 66 5.11 -28.24 -14.07
CA LEU A 66 5.56 -26.87 -13.84
C LEU A 66 4.98 -25.90 -14.88
N GLU A 67 5.01 -26.28 -16.15
CA GLU A 67 4.43 -25.50 -17.26
C GLU A 67 2.92 -25.31 -17.07
N ASN A 68 2.18 -26.37 -16.73
CA ASN A 68 0.74 -26.28 -16.47
C ASN A 68 0.43 -25.36 -15.29
N LEU A 69 1.21 -25.42 -14.22
CA LEU A 69 1.06 -24.56 -13.05
C LEU A 69 1.31 -23.08 -13.40
N LEU A 70 2.40 -22.80 -14.12
CA LEU A 70 2.76 -21.46 -14.57
C LEU A 70 1.72 -20.90 -15.55
N GLN A 71 1.29 -21.70 -16.53
CA GLN A 71 0.25 -21.32 -17.49
C GLN A 71 -1.06 -20.98 -16.78
N GLY A 72 -1.48 -21.80 -15.82
CA GLY A 72 -2.66 -21.53 -15.01
C GLY A 72 -2.53 -20.24 -14.18
N GLY A 73 -1.36 -20.00 -13.58
CA GLY A 73 -1.05 -18.78 -12.85
C GLY A 73 -1.10 -17.53 -13.72
N LEU A 74 -0.44 -17.59 -14.89
CA LEU A 74 -0.39 -16.51 -15.86
C LEU A 74 -1.79 -16.17 -16.37
N ASN A 75 -2.60 -17.18 -16.73
CA ASN A 75 -3.98 -16.97 -17.16
C ASN A 75 -4.81 -16.22 -16.11
N ARG A 76 -4.70 -16.58 -14.82
CA ARG A 76 -5.39 -15.86 -13.74
C ARG A 76 -4.94 -14.40 -13.63
N VAL A 77 -3.63 -14.15 -13.71
CA VAL A 77 -3.07 -12.79 -13.67
C VAL A 77 -3.57 -11.95 -14.84
N ILE A 78 -3.58 -12.51 -16.06
CA ILE A 78 -4.09 -11.82 -17.26
C ILE A 78 -5.56 -11.49 -17.08
N GLN A 79 -6.39 -12.48 -16.75
CA GLN A 79 -7.84 -12.26 -16.55
C GLN A 79 -8.13 -11.17 -15.51
N THR A 80 -7.41 -11.18 -14.38
CA THR A 80 -7.59 -10.19 -13.32
C THR A 80 -7.18 -8.79 -13.78
N LYS A 81 -6.08 -8.69 -14.54
CA LYS A 81 -5.62 -7.41 -15.10
C LYS A 81 -6.59 -6.88 -16.16
N ASP A 82 -7.06 -7.73 -17.05
CA ASP A 82 -8.00 -7.39 -18.11
C ASP A 82 -9.33 -6.90 -17.53
N GLU A 83 -9.85 -7.59 -16.51
CA GLU A 83 -11.06 -7.15 -15.81
C GLU A 83 -10.85 -5.78 -15.15
N LYS A 84 -9.75 -5.59 -14.42
CA LYS A 84 -9.46 -4.32 -13.76
C LYS A 84 -9.36 -3.16 -14.75
N ILE A 85 -8.62 -3.36 -15.84
CA ILE A 85 -8.42 -2.36 -16.89
C ILE A 85 -9.75 -2.09 -17.62
N GLY A 86 -10.50 -3.13 -17.99
CA GLY A 86 -11.79 -3.00 -18.67
C GLY A 86 -12.82 -2.24 -17.83
N ASN A 87 -12.86 -2.50 -16.52
CA ASN A 87 -13.72 -1.78 -15.58
C ASN A 87 -13.33 -0.29 -15.47
N GLU A 88 -12.04 0.01 -15.42
CA GLU A 88 -11.55 1.40 -15.37
C GLU A 88 -11.87 2.16 -16.66
N ILE A 89 -11.65 1.54 -17.83
CA ILE A 89 -12.02 2.11 -19.13
C ILE A 89 -13.53 2.42 -19.17
N SER A 90 -14.36 1.46 -18.78
CA SER A 90 -15.82 1.62 -18.79
C SER A 90 -16.28 2.75 -17.87
N ASN A 91 -15.68 2.86 -16.69
CA ASN A 91 -15.96 3.94 -15.73
C ASN A 91 -15.56 5.32 -16.30
N LEU A 92 -14.37 5.42 -16.90
CA LEU A 92 -13.90 6.66 -17.53
C LEU A 92 -14.76 7.07 -18.73
N GLN A 93 -15.17 6.12 -19.56
CA GLN A 93 -16.08 6.38 -20.68
C GLN A 93 -17.43 6.92 -20.20
N MET A 94 -18.00 6.30 -19.16
CA MET A 94 -19.26 6.77 -18.55
C MET A 94 -19.12 8.18 -17.99
N LYS A 95 -18.04 8.47 -17.25
CA LYS A 95 -17.76 9.81 -16.72
C LYS A 95 -17.59 10.82 -17.86
N GLY A 96 -16.86 10.46 -18.91
CA GLY A 96 -16.67 11.29 -20.09
C GLY A 96 -17.99 11.64 -20.79
N ALA A 97 -18.87 10.66 -20.96
CA ALA A 97 -20.20 10.87 -21.55
C ALA A 97 -21.05 11.82 -20.70
N LYS A 98 -21.08 11.62 -19.37
CA LYS A 98 -21.81 12.49 -18.45
C LYS A 98 -21.29 13.93 -18.50
N LEU A 99 -19.96 14.11 -18.46
CA LEU A 99 -19.35 15.44 -18.54
C LEU A 99 -19.60 16.13 -19.88
N MET A 100 -19.60 15.39 -20.99
CA MET A 100 -19.91 15.95 -22.31
C MET A 100 -21.35 16.49 -22.37
N GLU A 101 -22.31 15.75 -21.80
CA GLU A 101 -23.71 16.19 -21.75
C GLU A 101 -23.88 17.42 -20.84
N GLU A 102 -23.31 17.40 -19.63
CA GLU A 102 -23.34 18.56 -18.73
C GLU A 102 -22.68 19.80 -19.36
N ASN A 103 -21.54 19.63 -20.05
CA ASN A 103 -20.85 20.71 -20.74
C ASN A 103 -21.70 21.31 -21.87
N LYS A 104 -22.43 20.47 -22.60
CA LYS A 104 -23.36 20.89 -23.65
C LYS A 104 -24.52 21.72 -23.06
N LEU A 105 -25.15 21.25 -21.99
CA LEU A 105 -26.24 21.98 -21.30
C LEU A 105 -25.76 23.33 -20.75
N LEU A 106 -24.57 23.38 -20.15
CA LEU A 106 -24.00 24.63 -19.64
C LEU A 106 -23.69 25.62 -20.76
N LYS A 107 -23.16 25.15 -21.90
CA LYS A 107 -22.94 26.01 -23.08
C LYS A 107 -24.25 26.58 -23.60
N GLU A 108 -25.30 25.78 -23.68
CA GLU A 108 -26.62 26.26 -24.11
C GLU A 108 -27.17 27.33 -23.15
N GLN A 109 -27.13 27.09 -21.83
CA GLN A 109 -27.52 28.09 -20.83
C GLN A 109 -26.71 29.39 -20.96
N MET A 110 -25.39 29.28 -21.15
CA MET A 110 -24.52 30.44 -21.32
C MET A 110 -24.90 31.24 -22.57
N THR A 111 -25.17 30.57 -23.70
CA THR A 111 -25.60 31.25 -24.93
C THR A 111 -26.94 31.95 -24.77
N MET A 112 -27.87 31.38 -24.00
CA MET A 112 -29.16 32.01 -23.70
C MET A 112 -28.99 33.27 -22.83
N LEU A 113 -28.08 33.23 -21.85
CA LEU A 113 -27.75 34.36 -21.00
C LEU A 113 -26.97 35.46 -21.74
N SER A 114 -26.02 35.10 -22.61
CA SER A 114 -25.19 36.06 -23.36
C SER A 114 -25.95 36.75 -24.50
N ASN A 115 -26.94 36.09 -25.09
CA ASN A 115 -27.71 36.63 -26.22
C ASN A 115 -28.80 37.63 -25.81
N GLY A 116 -28.73 38.19 -24.59
CA GLY A 116 -29.51 39.37 -24.20
C GLY A 116 -31.03 39.17 -24.16
N LYS A 117 -31.55 37.94 -24.24
CA LYS A 117 -32.95 37.65 -23.90
C LYS A 117 -33.09 37.63 -22.38
N LYS A 118 -32.98 38.79 -21.75
CA LYS A 118 -33.66 39.04 -20.48
C LYS A 118 -35.13 38.70 -20.73
N PRO A 119 -35.74 37.71 -20.04
CA PRO A 119 -37.19 37.68 -20.00
C PRO A 119 -37.61 39.01 -19.39
N ARG A 120 -38.28 39.83 -20.21
CA ARG A 120 -39.02 40.99 -19.75
C ARG A 120 -39.87 40.50 -18.59
N SER A 121 -39.61 41.05 -17.41
CA SER A 121 -40.41 40.92 -16.20
C SER A 121 -41.88 40.65 -16.51
N MET A 122 -42.33 39.42 -16.30
CA MET A 122 -43.65 39.21 -15.74
C MET A 122 -43.44 38.83 -14.29
N ARG A 123 -43.69 39.80 -13.42
CA ARG A 123 -44.03 39.58 -12.02
C ARG A 123 -45.07 38.47 -11.96
N THR A 124 -44.73 37.38 -11.30
CA THR A 124 -45.71 36.63 -10.52
C THR A 124 -44.98 36.07 -9.31
N ASP A 125 -45.05 36.85 -8.25
CA ASP A 125 -45.03 36.50 -6.83
C ASP A 125 -44.44 35.14 -6.43
N ALA A 126 -43.19 35.16 -5.97
CA ALA A 126 -42.69 34.21 -4.98
C ALA A 126 -41.65 34.90 -4.10
N ARG A 127 -42.14 35.36 -2.95
CA ARG A 127 -41.44 35.89 -1.79
C ARG A 127 -40.23 35.03 -1.42
N ASN A 128 -39.01 35.56 -1.59
CA ASN A 128 -37.84 35.41 -0.70
C ASN A 128 -36.60 36.07 -1.32
N LEU A 129 -36.55 37.41 -1.26
CA LEU A 129 -35.29 38.16 -1.31
C LEU A 129 -35.12 38.79 0.07
N THR A 130 -34.16 38.27 0.85
CA THR A 130 -33.58 39.00 1.96
C THR A 130 -32.70 40.08 1.35
N CYS A 131 -33.28 41.28 1.19
CA CYS A 131 -32.56 42.49 0.86
C CYS A 131 -31.95 43.04 2.15
N ASN A 132 -30.65 42.84 2.36
CA ASN A 132 -29.91 43.70 3.29
C ASN A 132 -29.49 44.94 2.50
N ALA A 133 -30.23 46.01 2.72
CA ALA A 133 -29.87 47.36 2.31
C ALA A 133 -28.96 47.94 3.40
N GLU A 134 -27.69 48.16 3.07
CA GLU A 134 -26.83 49.06 3.84
C GLU A 134 -26.48 50.24 2.94
N ASP A 135 -27.27 51.30 3.09
CA ASP A 135 -27.00 52.62 2.51
C ASP A 135 -26.50 53.53 3.64
N GLN A 136 -25.17 53.66 3.75
CA GLN A 136 -24.42 54.80 4.28
C GLN A 136 -22.94 54.40 4.11
N GLY A 137 -22.19 54.96 3.17
CA GLY A 137 -21.92 56.38 3.08
C GLY A 137 -20.45 56.59 3.48
N GLN A 138 -19.68 57.09 2.53
CA GLN A 138 -18.38 57.77 2.70
C GLN A 138 -17.09 56.93 2.56
N SER A 139 -16.48 57.15 1.41
CA SER A 139 -15.06 57.02 1.07
C SER A 139 -14.16 57.84 2.01
N SER A 140 -13.01 57.29 2.42
CA SER A 140 -11.69 57.96 2.48
C SER A 140 -10.56 56.98 2.88
N GLU A 141 -9.41 57.15 2.20
CA GLU A 141 -8.11 56.49 2.42
C GLU A 141 -7.54 56.69 3.83
N SER A 142 -6.77 55.72 4.36
CA SER A 142 -5.32 55.87 4.64
C SER A 142 -4.73 54.84 5.61
N VAL A 143 -3.67 54.17 5.11
CA VAL A 143 -2.33 53.99 5.71
C VAL A 143 -2.09 53.03 6.90
N THR A 144 -1.15 52.12 6.62
CA THR A 144 -0.13 51.44 7.48
C THR A 144 -0.39 50.07 8.13
N THR A 145 0.56 49.19 7.77
CA THR A 145 1.18 48.10 8.56
C THR A 145 0.34 46.88 8.89
N ASN A 146 0.47 45.83 8.08
CA ASN A 146 1.43 44.79 8.45
C ASN A 146 1.79 43.86 7.27
N VAL A 147 3.06 43.52 7.27
CA VAL A 147 3.75 42.68 6.29
C VAL A 147 3.30 41.22 6.44
N CYS A 148 2.95 40.58 5.33
CA CYS A 148 3.13 39.13 5.19
C CYS A 148 3.37 38.79 3.72
N SER A 149 4.63 38.89 3.31
CA SER A 149 5.17 38.17 2.15
C SER A 149 5.59 36.79 2.61
N CYS A 150 4.89 35.75 2.14
CA CYS A 150 5.43 34.40 2.12
C CYS A 150 4.84 33.63 0.92
N ASN A 151 5.60 33.70 -0.18
CA ASN A 151 5.94 32.65 -1.14
C ASN A 151 4.94 31.50 -1.40
N SER A 152 4.61 31.39 -2.68
CA SER A 152 4.13 30.22 -3.40
C SER A 152 4.93 28.94 -3.08
N GLY A 153 4.21 27.85 -2.78
CA GLY A 153 4.72 26.47 -2.78
C GLY A 153 3.59 25.49 -2.44
N PRO A 154 3.48 24.33 -3.13
CA PRO A 154 2.42 23.36 -2.84
C PRO A 154 2.68 22.68 -1.47
N PRO A 155 1.64 22.15 -0.81
CA PRO A 155 1.81 21.48 0.47
C PRO A 155 2.75 20.28 0.33
N PRO A 156 3.71 20.06 1.25
CA PRO A 156 4.46 18.82 1.27
C PRO A 156 3.54 17.67 1.71
N ASP A 157 3.55 16.60 0.92
CA ASP A 157 2.95 15.33 1.30
C ASP A 157 3.65 14.82 2.58
N ASP A 158 2.88 14.77 3.66
CA ASP A 158 3.26 14.16 4.93
C ASP A 158 3.18 12.63 4.78
N ASP A 159 4.14 12.05 4.02
CA ASP A 159 4.36 10.60 3.96
C ASP A 159 5.47 10.22 4.95
N GLY A 160 5.12 10.28 6.23
CA GLY A 160 5.96 9.80 7.33
C GLY A 160 6.08 8.28 7.33
N SER A 161 6.89 7.73 6.44
CA SER A 161 7.37 6.34 6.49
C SER A 161 8.89 6.31 6.63
N ILE A 162 9.38 6.56 7.85
CA ILE A 162 10.79 6.34 8.22
C ILE A 162 11.00 4.86 8.54
N THR A 163 11.24 4.04 7.52
CA THR A 163 11.84 2.71 7.67
C THR A 163 13.04 2.60 6.73
N SER A 164 14.19 3.08 7.19
CA SER A 164 15.46 2.86 6.51
C SER A 164 16.53 2.57 7.54
N LEU A 165 16.74 1.28 7.84
CA LEU A 165 17.93 0.81 8.55
C LEU A 165 18.99 0.46 7.50
N LYS A 166 20.04 1.27 7.42
CA LYS A 166 21.23 1.00 6.61
C LYS A 166 22.30 0.38 7.50
N LEU A 167 22.40 -0.95 7.53
CA LEU A 167 23.54 -1.66 8.10
C LEU A 167 24.59 -1.86 7.01
N GLY A 168 25.59 -0.98 6.97
CA GLY A 168 26.83 -1.22 6.25
C GLY A 168 27.93 -1.55 7.26
N LEU A 169 28.48 -2.76 7.20
CA LEU A 169 29.80 -3.06 7.76
C LEU A 169 30.87 -2.63 6.75
N PRO A 170 32.05 -2.25 7.22
CA PRO A 170 33.19 -3.07 6.83
C PRO A 170 34.06 -3.49 8.02
N PHE A 171 34.59 -4.69 7.83
CA PHE A 171 35.57 -5.46 8.58
C PHE A 171 36.75 -4.64 9.14
N ASN A 172 37.15 -4.97 10.36
CA ASN A 172 38.53 -4.90 10.85
C ASN A 172 38.78 -6.13 11.74
#